data_AF-A0A5C6PWI3-F1
#
_entry.id   AF-A0A5C6PWI3-F1
#
_cell.length_a   1.000
_cell.length_b   1.000
_cell.length_c   1.000
_cell.angle_alpha   90.00
_cell.angle_beta   90.00
_cell.angle_gamma   90.00
#
_symmetry.space_group_name_H-M   'P 1'
#
loop_
_entity.id
_entity.type
_entity.pdbx_description
1 polymer ?
#
loop_
_entity_poly.entity_id
_entity_poly.type
_entity_poly.pdbx_seq_one_letter_code
_entity_poly.pdbx_strand_id
1 'polypeptide(L)'
;MVDGLDNVVFVTDDRPEDGSLDLLGLYDGVALTERGTYGFGELPDRIILYREPHLAVVDDEDELRDEIHVTLVHEIAHFYGIDDDQLHELGWA
;
A
#
# COMPACT_ATOMS: atom_id res chain seq x y z
N MET A 1 -2.26 12.87 -6.30
CA MET A 1 -2.16 11.69 -5.43
C MET A 1 -0.73 11.17 -5.35
N VAL A 2 0.02 11.13 -6.46
CA VAL A 2 1.40 10.58 -6.47
C VAL A 2 2.51 11.63 -6.29
N ASP A 3 2.18 12.92 -6.22
CA ASP A 3 3.17 13.97 -5.95
C ASP A 3 3.74 13.83 -4.54
N GLY A 4 5.06 13.75 -4.41
CA GLY A 4 5.76 13.61 -3.11
C GLY A 4 5.98 12.17 -2.66
N LEU A 5 5.70 11.17 -3.51
CA LEU A 5 6.14 9.80 -3.30
C LEU A 5 7.58 9.65 -3.79
N ASP A 6 8.53 9.87 -2.89
CA ASP A 6 9.96 9.76 -3.20
C ASP A 6 10.45 8.32 -3.04
N ASN A 7 10.99 7.75 -4.12
CA ASN A 7 11.57 6.40 -4.17
C ASN A 7 10.60 5.27 -3.75
N VAL A 8 9.35 5.34 -4.22
CA VAL A 8 8.31 4.31 -4.00
C VAL A 8 8.02 3.55 -5.30
N VAL A 9 7.87 2.22 -5.22
CA VAL A 9 7.41 1.37 -6.32
C VAL A 9 6.05 0.74 -6.01
N PHE A 10 5.16 0.73 -6.99
CA PHE A 10 3.89 0.00 -6.92
C PHE A 10 4.06 -1.37 -7.55
N VAL A 11 3.66 -2.41 -6.83
CA VAL A 11 3.81 -3.81 -7.24
C VAL A 11 2.48 -4.53 -7.05
N THR A 12 2.20 -5.50 -7.91
CA THR A 12 1.08 -6.43 -7.74
C THR A 12 1.60 -7.82 -7.47
N ASP A 13 1.00 -8.51 -6.50
CA ASP A 13 1.26 -9.94 -6.25
C ASP A 13 -0.08 -10.69 -6.14
N ASP A 14 -0.04 -12.02 -6.20
CA ASP A 14 -1.23 -12.86 -6.18
C ASP A 14 -1.81 -12.92 -4.75
N ARG A 15 -0.94 -13.15 -3.76
CA ARG A 15 -1.30 -13.29 -2.33
C ARG A 15 -0.18 -12.83 -1.39
N PRO A 16 -0.52 -12.50 -0.12
CA PRO A 16 0.45 -12.35 0.96
C PRO A 16 1.22 -13.63 1.27
N GLU A 17 2.37 -13.52 1.93
CA GLU A 17 3.23 -14.67 2.29
C GLU A 17 2.54 -15.69 3.20
N ASP A 18 1.62 -15.23 4.06
CA ASP A 18 0.83 -16.08 4.95
C ASP A 18 -0.37 -16.75 4.26
N GLY A 19 -0.62 -16.41 2.99
CA GLY A 19 -1.69 -16.94 2.15
C GLY A 19 -3.10 -16.45 2.52
N SER A 20 -3.21 -15.46 3.41
CA SER A 20 -4.49 -14.86 3.83
C SER A 20 -5.18 -14.11 2.68
N LEU A 21 -6.48 -13.87 2.86
CA LEU A 21 -7.29 -13.01 1.97
C LEU A 21 -7.71 -11.70 2.65
N ASP A 22 -7.27 -11.47 3.88
CA ASP A 22 -7.69 -10.33 4.70
C ASP A 22 -6.83 -9.08 4.45
N LEU A 23 -5.68 -9.23 3.77
CA LEU A 23 -4.74 -8.16 3.46
C LEU A 23 -4.83 -7.79 1.97
N LEU A 24 -5.41 -6.61 1.68
CA LEU A 24 -5.59 -6.12 0.31
C LEU A 24 -4.34 -5.39 -0.21
N GLY A 25 -3.71 -4.59 0.64
CA GLY A 25 -2.51 -3.82 0.35
C GLY A 25 -1.45 -3.99 1.43
N LEU A 26 -0.21 -3.67 1.09
CA LEU A 26 0.89 -3.58 2.06
C LEU A 26 1.90 -2.51 1.65
N TYR A 27 2.08 -1.52 2.52
CA TYR A 27 3.25 -0.67 2.54
C TYR A 27 4.42 -1.38 3.22
N ASP A 28 5.43 -1.75 2.43
CA ASP A 28 6.67 -2.36 2.87
C ASP A 28 7.82 -1.37 2.68
N GLY A 29 8.13 -0.63 3.74
CA GLY A 29 9.21 0.34 3.80
C GLY A 29 10.39 -0.13 4.65
N VAL A 30 11.62 0.21 4.23
CA VAL A 30 12.82 -0.06 5.04
C VAL A 30 12.97 1.06 6.09
N ALA A 31 13.01 0.68 7.37
CA ALA A 31 13.05 1.63 8.49
C ALA A 31 14.20 2.65 8.39
N LEU A 32 13.87 3.92 8.62
CA LEU A 32 14.80 5.07 8.66
C LEU A 32 16.04 4.85 9.54
N THR A 33 15.96 4.01 10.57
CA THR A 33 17.05 3.75 11.51
C THR A 33 18.18 2.87 10.96
N GLU A 34 17.96 2.21 9.81
CA GLU A 34 19.00 1.48 9.06
C GLU A 34 19.58 2.31 7.90
N ARG A 35 19.08 3.55 7.66
CA ARG A 35 19.52 4.50 6.62
C ARG A 35 20.87 5.18 6.92
N GLY A 36 21.80 4.45 7.52
CA GLY A 36 23.02 4.97 8.13
C GLY A 36 24.17 5.35 7.18
N THR A 37 24.06 5.16 5.86
CA THR A 37 25.13 5.58 4.95
C THR A 37 24.55 5.92 3.57
N TYR A 38 24.32 7.22 3.33
CA TYR A 38 24.04 7.76 2.00
C TYR A 38 25.18 7.37 1.05
N GLY A 39 24.97 6.32 0.24
CA GLY A 39 25.96 5.85 -0.72
C GLY A 39 25.63 4.47 -1.30
N PHE A 40 25.04 4.46 -2.51
CA PHE A 40 24.84 3.31 -3.41
C PHE A 40 23.83 2.23 -2.96
N GLY A 41 22.61 2.26 -3.53
CA GLY A 41 21.78 1.06 -3.68
C GLY A 41 20.59 0.91 -2.73
N GLU A 42 19.96 1.99 -2.28
CA GLU A 42 18.69 1.90 -1.54
C GLU A 42 17.58 1.34 -2.44
N LEU A 43 16.98 0.23 -2.03
CA LEU A 43 15.79 -0.31 -2.70
C LEU A 43 14.61 0.63 -2.42
N PRO A 44 13.72 0.85 -3.39
CA PRO A 44 12.53 1.67 -3.19
C PRO A 44 11.61 1.04 -2.14
N ASP A 45 10.94 1.89 -1.36
CA ASP A 45 9.81 1.45 -0.53
C ASP A 45 8.72 0.89 -1.47
N ARG A 46 7.98 -0.13 -1.04
CA ARG A 46 7.04 -0.84 -1.91
C ARG A 46 5.63 -0.66 -1.41
N ILE A 47 4.71 -0.35 -2.31
CA ILE A 47 3.27 -0.51 -2.09
C ILE A 47 2.82 -1.70 -2.92
N ILE A 48 2.41 -2.77 -2.23
CA ILE A 48 2.02 -4.04 -2.84
C ILE A 48 0.49 -4.11 -2.81
N LEU A 49 -0.12 -4.41 -3.96
CA LEU A 49 -1.54 -4.75 -4.06
C LEU A 49 -1.68 -6.25 -4.31
N TYR A 50 -2.51 -6.92 -3.51
CA TYR A 50 -2.75 -8.35 -3.64
C TYR A 50 -4.00 -8.63 -4.48
N ARG A 51 -3.82 -9.30 -5.62
CA ARG A 51 -4.90 -9.54 -6.59
C ARG A 51 -6.00 -10.44 -6.04
N GLU A 52 -5.65 -11.59 -5.46
CA GLU A 52 -6.67 -12.55 -5.02
C GLU A 52 -7.52 -12.05 -3.84
N PRO A 53 -6.94 -11.37 -2.82
CA PRO A 53 -7.72 -10.67 -1.79
C PRO A 53 -8.74 -9.68 -2.38
N HIS A 54 -8.34 -8.82 -3.31
CA HIS A 54 -9.28 -7.89 -3.96
C HIS A 54 -10.39 -8.63 -4.72
N LEU A 55 -10.04 -9.63 -5.53
CA LEU A 55 -11.03 -10.41 -6.28
C LEU A 55 -11.95 -11.26 -5.39
N ALA A 56 -11.61 -11.45 -4.11
CA ALA A 56 -12.45 -12.18 -3.17
C ALA A 56 -13.55 -11.31 -2.53
N VAL A 57 -13.44 -9.98 -2.63
CA VAL A 57 -14.33 -9.01 -1.96
C VAL A 57 -15.14 -8.15 -2.92
N VAL A 58 -14.91 -8.25 -4.23
CA VAL A 58 -15.63 -7.50 -5.28
C VAL A 58 -16.25 -8.42 -6.32
N ASP A 59 -17.35 -8.00 -6.94
CA ASP A 59 -18.08 -8.80 -7.93
C ASP A 59 -17.74 -8.42 -9.38
N ASP A 60 -17.27 -7.20 -9.63
CA ASP A 60 -16.96 -6.71 -10.97
C ASP A 60 -15.75 -5.75 -11.06
N GLU A 61 -15.44 -5.32 -12.29
CA GLU A 61 -14.28 -4.47 -12.57
C GLU A 61 -14.45 -3.04 -12.04
N ASP A 62 -15.67 -2.52 -11.98
CA ASP A 62 -15.92 -1.16 -11.47
C ASP A 62 -15.70 -1.14 -9.96
N GLU A 63 -16.25 -2.14 -9.24
CA GLU A 63 -15.98 -2.33 -7.81
C GLU A 63 -14.49 -2.56 -7.53
N LEU A 64 -13.81 -3.35 -8.35
CA LEU A 64 -12.36 -3.57 -8.22
C LEU A 64 -11.57 -2.27 -8.32
N ARG A 65 -11.97 -1.35 -9.21
CA ARG A 65 -11.29 -0.05 -9.37
C ARG A 65 -11.46 0.82 -8.14
N ASP A 66 -12.66 0.83 -7.57
CA ASP A 66 -12.95 1.58 -6.34
C ASP A 66 -12.19 1.00 -5.15
N GLU A 67 -12.16 -0.34 -5.01
CA GLU A 67 -11.42 -1.03 -3.94
C GLU A 67 -9.91 -0.79 -4.03
N ILE A 68 -9.33 -0.86 -5.24
CA ILE A 68 -7.91 -0.53 -5.45
C ILE A 68 -7.65 0.94 -5.09
N HIS A 69 -8.56 1.86 -5.42
CA HIS A 69 -8.41 3.27 -5.09
C HIS A 69 -8.37 3.49 -3.59
N VAL A 70 -9.31 2.89 -2.86
CA VAL A 70 -9.39 2.94 -1.39
C VAL A 70 -8.12 2.35 -0.79
N THR A 71 -7.71 1.15 -1.22
CA THR A 71 -6.50 0.49 -0.72
C THR A 71 -5.25 1.36 -0.93
N LEU A 72 -5.07 1.94 -2.13
CA LEU A 72 -3.93 2.82 -2.42
C LEU A 72 -3.92 4.08 -1.55
N VAL A 73 -5.08 4.66 -1.24
CA VAL A 73 -5.14 5.82 -0.35
C VAL A 73 -4.68 5.45 1.06
N HIS A 74 -5.10 4.29 1.58
CA HIS A 74 -4.65 3.78 2.88
C HIS A 74 -3.14 3.56 2.91
N GLU A 75 -2.57 2.85 1.93
CA GLU A 75 -1.13 2.57 1.91
C GLU A 75 -0.28 3.85 1.74
N ILE A 76 -0.74 4.82 0.94
CA ILE A 76 -0.07 6.11 0.78
C ILE A 76 -0.17 6.94 2.08
N ALA A 77 -1.31 6.89 2.78
CA ALA A 77 -1.45 7.56 4.06
C ALA A 77 -0.47 6.98 5.10
N HIS A 78 -0.32 5.65 5.15
CA HIS A 78 0.69 5.00 5.98
C HIS A 78 2.12 5.40 5.62
N PHE A 79 2.45 5.56 4.33
CA PHE A 79 3.74 6.12 3.90
C PHE A 79 3.99 7.52 4.48
N TYR A 80 2.95 8.36 4.60
CA TYR A 80 3.03 9.67 5.23
C TYR A 80 2.93 9.64 6.77
N GLY A 81 2.80 8.46 7.38
CA GLY A 81 2.68 8.30 8.84
C GLY A 81 1.31 8.67 9.40
N ILE A 82 0.28 8.62 8.55
CA ILE A 82 -1.13 8.79 8.95
C ILE A 82 -1.68 7.42 9.32
N ASP A 83 -2.36 7.34 10.45
CA ASP A 83 -3.01 6.11 10.93
C ASP A 83 -4.49 6.01 10.51
N ASP A 84 -5.09 4.85 10.76
CA ASP A 84 -6.47 4.54 10.37
C ASP A 84 -7.50 5.48 11.01
N ASP A 85 -7.26 5.90 12.26
CA ASP A 85 -8.14 6.82 12.98
C ASP A 85 -8.18 8.18 12.26
N GLN A 86 -7.01 8.68 11.85
CA GLN A 86 -6.89 9.92 11.09
C GLN A 86 -7.48 9.82 9.68
N LEU A 87 -7.36 8.67 9.00
CA LEU A 87 -7.99 8.42 7.70
C LEU A 87 -9.51 8.49 7.79
N HIS A 88 -10.09 7.90 8.84
CA HIS A 88 -11.52 7.92 9.09
C HIS A 88 -12.05 9.37 9.25
N GLU A 89 -11.29 10.22 9.95
CA GLU A 89 -11.62 11.65 10.09
C GLU A 89 -11.59 12.42 8.76
N LEU A 90 -10.78 11.95 7.80
CA LEU A 90 -10.67 12.52 6.46
C LEU A 90 -11.72 11.96 5.47
N GLY A 91 -12.58 11.04 5.93
CA GLY A 91 -13.64 10.42 5.15
C GLY A 91 -13.21 9.19 4.34
N TRP A 92 -12.09 8.58 4.71
CA TRP A 92 -11.58 7.34 4.13
C TRP A 92 -11.72 6.23 5.16
N ALA A 93 -12.64 5.31 4.91
CA ALA A 93 -13.06 4.23 5.80
C ALA A 93 -13.49 3.01 5.01
#